data_AF-A0A2M7B467-F1
#
_entry.id   AF-A0A2M7B467-F1
#
_cell.length_a   1.000
_cell.length_b   1.000
_cell.length_c   1.000
_cell.angle_alpha   90.00
_cell.angle_beta   90.00
_cell.angle_gamma   90.00
#
_symmetry.space_group_name_H-M   'P 1'
#
loop_
_entity.id
_entity.type
_entity.pdbx_description
1 polymer ?
#
loop_
_entity_poly.entity_id
_entity_poly.type
_entity_poly.pdbx_seq_one_letter_code
_entity_poly.pdbx_strand_id
1 'polypeptide(L)' 'MTEDEYAQERKRMVAEQIAGRGLRDPRLLAAMEAVPRHRFVPSDHLTWA' A
#
# COMPACT_ATOMS: atom_id res chain seq x y z
N MET A 1 -12.58 2.15 -7.56
CA MET A 1 -11.45 1.24 -7.38
C MET A 1 -11.94 -0.07 -6.77
N THR A 2 -11.54 -1.17 -7.37
CA THR A 2 -11.77 -2.55 -6.91
C THR A 2 -10.69 -2.96 -5.91
N GLU A 3 -10.91 -4.04 -5.17
CA GLU A 3 -9.91 -4.57 -4.23
C GLU A 3 -8.59 -4.93 -4.94
N ASP A 4 -8.66 -5.44 -6.17
CA ASP A 4 -7.48 -5.79 -6.97
C ASP A 4 -6.69 -4.54 -7.41
N GLU A 5 -7.38 -3.45 -7.74
CA GLU A 5 -6.73 -2.16 -8.04
C GLU A 5 -5.98 -1.64 -6.81
N TYR A 6 -6.62 -1.60 -5.64
CA TYR A 6 -5.96 -1.20 -4.39
C TYR A 6 -4.77 -2.10 -4.02
N ALA A 7 -4.84 -3.40 -4.33
CA ALA A 7 -3.74 -4.33 -4.10
C ALA A 7 -2.53 -4.00 -4.98
N GLN A 8 -2.74 -3.71 -6.26
CA GLN A 8 -1.67 -3.31 -7.18
C GLN A 8 -1.04 -1.99 -6.79
N GLU A 9 -1.86 -0.99 -6.45
CA GLU A 9 -1.35 0.32 -6.04
C GLU A 9 -0.54 0.26 -4.75
N ARG A 10 -0.97 -0.56 -3.79
CA ARG A 10 -0.22 -0.76 -2.56
C ARG A 10 1.14 -1.42 -2.82
N LYS A 11 1.20 -2.46 -3.68
CA LYS A 11 2.47 -3.09 -4.05
C LYS A 11 3.43 -2.08 -4.71
N ARG A 12 2.93 -1.26 -5.64
CA ARG A 12 3.70 -0.19 -6.28
C ARG A 12 4.23 0.81 -5.26
N MET A 13 3.37 1.28 -4.36
CA MET A 13 3.75 2.20 -3.29
C MET A 13 4.82 1.61 -2.36
N VAL A 14 4.68 0.35 -1.94
CA VAL A 14 5.69 -0.32 -1.10
C VAL A 14 7.04 -0.42 -1.82
N ALA A 15 7.05 -0.79 -3.10
CA ALA A 15 8.29 -0.88 -3.87
C ALA A 15 8.97 0.48 -4.05
N GLU A 16 8.23 1.49 -4.50
CA GLU A 16 8.78 2.79 -4.90
C GLU A 16 9.05 3.72 -3.71
N GLN A 17 8.10 3.79 -2.77
CA GLN A 17 8.10 4.81 -1.73
C GLN A 17 8.64 4.31 -0.40
N ILE A 18 8.59 3.00 -0.14
CA ILE A 18 9.07 2.43 1.12
C ILE A 18 10.41 1.71 0.93
N ALA A 19 10.44 0.67 0.09
CA ALA A 19 11.65 -0.07 -0.20
C ALA A 19 12.68 0.80 -0.92
N GLY A 20 12.24 1.56 -1.93
CA GLY A 20 13.08 2.53 -2.65
C GLY A 20 13.71 3.62 -1.77
N ARG A 21 13.14 3.88 -0.57
CA ARG A 21 13.67 4.85 0.40
C ARG A 21 14.53 4.22 1.51
N GLY A 22 14.77 2.91 1.45
CA GLY A 22 15.76 2.24 2.29
C GLY A 22 15.22 1.24 3.30
N LEU A 23 13.91 0.98 3.37
CA LEU A 23 13.40 -0.13 4.18
C LEU A 23 13.68 -1.46 3.47
N ARG A 24 14.44 -2.36 4.11
CA ARG A 24 14.90 -3.62 3.49
C ARG A 24 14.45 -4.91 4.18
N ASP A 25 13.82 -4.83 5.36
CA ASP A 25 13.36 -6.05 6.04
C ASP A 25 12.20 -6.67 5.24
N PRO A 26 12.37 -7.89 4.67
CA PRO A 26 11.36 -8.51 3.84
C PRO A 26 10.06 -8.82 4.60
N ARG A 27 10.12 -9.03 5.92
CA ARG A 27 8.93 -9.27 6.74
C ARG A 27 8.10 -8.00 6.91
N LEU A 28 8.77 -6.86 7.04
CA LEU A 28 8.08 -5.56 7.12
C LEU A 28 7.45 -5.21 5.78
N LEU A 29 8.17 -5.40 4.67
CA LEU A 29 7.63 -5.16 3.33
C LEU A 29 6.42 -6.06 3.03
N ALA A 30 6.51 -7.35 3.35
CA ALA A 30 5.40 -8.29 3.18
C ALA A 30 4.16 -7.90 4.01
N ALA A 31 4.36 -7.43 5.25
CA ALA A 31 3.26 -6.94 6.08
C ALA A 31 2.60 -5.70 5.45
N MET A 32 3.41 -4.75 4.96
CA MET A 32 2.89 -3.56 4.29
C MET A 32 2.14 -3.87 2.98
N GLU A 33 2.56 -4.91 2.25
CA GLU A 33 1.85 -5.38 1.05
C GLU A 33 0.56 -6.15 1.38
N ALA A 34 0.47 -6.80 2.54
CA ALA A 34 -0.70 -7.59 2.93
C ALA A 34 -1.85 -6.74 3.49
N VAL A 35 -1.55 -5.61 4.15
CA VAL A 35 -2.56 -4.81 4.87
C VAL A 35 -3.33 -3.90 3.90
N PRO A 36 -4.67 -4.00 3.79
CA PRO A 36 -5.48 -3.19 2.88
C PRO A 36 -5.64 -1.75 3.40
N ARG A 37 -4.60 -0.91 3.19
CA ARG A 37 -4.51 0.47 3.73
C ARG A 37 -5.73 1.36 3.44
N HIS A 38 -6.40 1.15 2.31
CA HIS A 38 -7.58 1.91 1.88
C HIS A 38 -8.77 1.73 2.83
N ARG A 39 -8.86 0.61 3.57
CA ARG A 39 -9.95 0.39 4.53
C ARG A 39 -9.83 1.20 5.81
N PHE A 40 -8.68 1.81 6.06
CA PHE A 40 -8.43 2.64 7.24
C PHE A 40 -8.62 4.13 6.97
N VAL A 41 -9.02 4.49 5.74
CA VAL A 41 -9.25 5.85 5.32
C VAL A 41 -10.77 6.05 5.17
N PRO A 42 -11.35 7.13 5.74
CA PRO A 42 -12.74 7.52 5.49
C PRO A 42 -13.06 7.58 3.99
N SER A 43 -14.31 7.31 3.60
CA SER A 43 -14.68 7.16 2.18
C SER A 43 -14.56 8.46 1.37
N ASP A 44 -14.78 9.62 2.00
CA ASP A 44 -14.60 10.96 1.45
C ASP A 44 -13.12 11.29 1.11
N HIS A 45 -12.23 10.46 1.61
CA HIS A 45 -10.80 10.56 1.51
C HIS A 45 -10.19 9.52 0.54
N LEU A 46 -11.00 8.66 -0.08
CA LEU A 46 -10.51 7.69 -1.07
C LEU A 46 -10.24 8.30 -2.46
N THR A 47 -10.71 9.52 -2.71
CA THR A 47 -10.62 10.20 -4.02
C THR A 47 -9.19 10.65 -4.38
N TRP A 48 -8.25 10.61 -3.43
CA TRP A 48 -6.85 11.02 -3.59
C TRP A 48 -5.85 9.90 -3.27
N ALA A 49 -6.34 8.68 -3.02
CA ALA A 49 -5.55 7.51 -2.62
C ALA A 49 -4.95 6.77 -3.82
#